data_AF-A0AAP5Q5R6-F1
#
_entry.id   AF-A0AAP5Q5R6-F1
#
_cell.length_a   1.000
_cell.length_b   1.000
_cell.length_c   1.000
_cell.angle_alpha   90.00
_cell.angle_beta   90.00
_cell.angle_gamma   90.00
#
_symmetry.space_group_name_H-M   'P 1'
#
loop_
_entity.id
_entity.type
_entity.pdbx_description
1 polymer ?
#
loop_
_entity_poly.entity_id
_entity_poly.type
_entity_poly.pdbx_seq_one_letter_code
_entity_poly.pdbx_strand_id
1 'polypeptide(L)'
;MPLTPDFLSYDEPLIAACEDVLKKHWHRGRSLKLTRKPKKGTVGTFYCLIDPQYTKSVLIEDRANEKLPLPVVAIHPFVVTDSFYFGIRLRFDHVYESTFMLTSVSVSLFTGNKLAPIVRAEWDYRDIGKSRHAQPHWHLLGLALFDSLRDSFETGQTGDNEPRDFNSAQTLPRAEIERIHFATSAAWQAGSPTAIQHLFLKKEQLINWLGGLAEYMSEQLTVVASKSAVLPANASPPVKDFQPGR
;
A
#
# COMPACT_ATOMS: atom_id res chain seq x y z
N MET A 1 -3.54 6.83 -37.78
CA MET A 1 -2.91 7.02 -36.46
C MET A 1 -2.93 5.67 -35.77
N PRO A 2 -1.82 5.16 -35.20
CA PRO A 2 -1.90 3.93 -34.42
C PRO A 2 -2.80 4.19 -33.20
N LEU A 3 -3.80 3.33 -33.00
CA LEU A 3 -4.65 3.37 -31.82
C LEU A 3 -3.75 3.24 -30.59
N THR A 4 -3.86 4.19 -29.66
CA THR A 4 -3.26 4.04 -28.32
C THR A 4 -3.75 2.72 -27.74
N PRO A 5 -2.87 1.87 -27.19
CA PRO A 5 -3.31 0.62 -26.57
C PRO A 5 -4.32 0.92 -25.45
N ASP A 6 -5.34 0.07 -25.32
CA ASP A 6 -6.39 0.16 -24.28
C ASP A 6 -5.87 -0.23 -22.88
N PHE A 7 -4.57 -0.13 -22.66
CA PHE A 7 -3.90 -0.52 -21.44
C PHE A 7 -2.55 0.18 -21.24
N LEU A 8 -2.14 0.31 -19.97
CA LEU A 8 -0.82 0.81 -19.63
C LEU A 8 0.23 -0.28 -19.82
N SER A 9 1.12 -0.09 -20.80
CA SER A 9 2.19 -1.03 -21.10
C SER A 9 3.42 -0.84 -20.21
N TYR A 10 4.21 -1.91 -20.06
CA TYR A 10 5.53 -1.83 -19.45
C TYR A 10 6.48 -1.02 -20.35
N ASP A 11 7.14 -0.04 -19.74
CA ASP A 11 8.36 0.54 -20.28
C ASP A 11 9.31 0.97 -19.13
N GLU A 12 10.60 1.14 -19.45
CA GLU A 12 11.60 1.58 -18.49
C GLU A 12 11.29 2.97 -17.88
N PRO A 13 10.84 3.97 -18.66
CA PRO A 13 10.41 5.26 -18.12
C PRO A 13 9.28 5.21 -17.10
N LEU A 14 8.34 4.28 -17.20
CA LEU A 14 7.23 4.07 -16.28
C LEU A 14 7.77 3.61 -14.93
N ILE A 15 8.62 2.58 -14.94
CA ILE A 15 9.22 2.06 -13.70
C ILE A 15 10.12 3.12 -13.06
N ALA A 16 10.91 3.85 -13.85
CA ALA A 16 11.72 4.96 -13.34
C ALA A 16 10.86 6.06 -12.70
N ALA A 17 9.73 6.42 -13.30
CA ALA A 17 8.83 7.41 -12.72
C ALA A 17 8.21 6.93 -11.39
N CYS A 18 7.84 5.65 -11.28
CA CYS A 18 7.39 5.07 -10.01
C CYS A 18 8.48 5.16 -8.93
N GLU A 19 9.75 4.86 -9.28
CA GLU A 19 10.88 5.03 -8.36
C GLU A 19 11.02 6.47 -7.89
N ASP A 20 10.91 7.44 -8.81
CA ASP A 20 11.12 8.85 -8.48
C ASP A 20 10.01 9.41 -7.58
N VAL A 21 8.76 8.99 -7.78
CA VAL A 21 7.66 9.26 -6.85
C VAL A 21 7.96 8.70 -5.46
N LEU A 22 8.30 7.41 -5.37
CA LEU A 22 8.55 6.75 -4.08
C LEU A 22 9.77 7.35 -3.36
N LYS A 23 10.84 7.70 -4.09
CA LYS A 23 11.99 8.43 -3.53
C LYS A 23 11.59 9.79 -3.01
N LYS A 24 10.80 10.55 -3.79
CA LYS A 24 10.36 11.89 -3.41
C LYS A 24 9.56 11.86 -2.10
N HIS A 25 8.63 10.91 -1.96
CA HIS A 25 7.67 10.90 -0.87
C HIS A 25 8.09 10.03 0.32
N TRP A 26 8.66 8.84 0.11
CA TRP A 26 8.91 7.84 1.18
C TRP A 26 10.36 7.42 1.36
N HIS A 27 11.26 7.76 0.43
CA HIS A 27 12.65 7.33 0.50
C HIS A 27 13.65 8.45 0.16
N ARG A 28 13.35 9.66 0.66
CA ARG A 28 14.05 10.90 0.30
C ARG A 28 15.53 10.83 0.64
N GLY A 29 16.37 11.21 -0.31
CA GLY A 29 17.84 11.24 -0.14
C GLY A 29 18.51 9.87 -0.15
N ARG A 30 17.79 8.80 -0.51
CA ARG A 30 18.32 7.43 -0.57
C ARG A 30 18.06 6.78 -1.92
N SER A 31 18.85 5.77 -2.26
CA SER A 31 18.68 5.00 -3.49
C SER A 31 17.53 4.01 -3.34
N LEU A 32 16.52 4.13 -4.20
CA LEU A 32 15.46 3.16 -4.37
C LEU A 32 15.45 2.69 -5.83
N LYS A 33 15.47 1.38 -6.04
CA LYS A 33 15.32 0.78 -7.36
C LYS A 33 14.27 -0.32 -7.32
N LEU A 34 13.49 -0.40 -8.39
CA LEU A 34 12.60 -1.53 -8.64
C LEU A 34 13.28 -2.54 -9.56
N THR A 35 12.94 -3.82 -9.43
CA THR A 35 13.35 -4.82 -10.42
C THR A 35 12.75 -4.47 -11.78
N ARG A 36 13.43 -4.90 -12.85
CA ARG A 36 13.00 -4.68 -14.24
C ARG A 36 12.47 -5.96 -14.86
N LYS A 37 11.86 -5.82 -16.03
CA LYS A 37 11.48 -6.96 -16.88
C LYS A 37 12.69 -7.91 -17.06
N PRO A 38 12.52 -9.23 -16.88
CA PRO A 38 13.60 -10.18 -17.09
C PRO A 38 14.10 -10.17 -18.54
N LYS A 39 15.42 -10.26 -18.74
CA LYS A 39 16.08 -10.15 -20.06
C LYS A 39 15.80 -11.31 -21.03
N LYS A 40 15.35 -12.48 -20.56
CA LYS A 40 15.17 -13.67 -21.39
C LYS A 40 13.70 -13.92 -21.69
N GLY A 41 13.29 -13.85 -22.96
CA GLY A 41 12.15 -14.55 -23.58
C GLY A 41 10.86 -14.76 -22.79
N THR A 42 10.56 -13.91 -21.81
CA THR A 42 9.55 -14.21 -20.80
C THR A 42 8.17 -14.19 -21.45
N VAL A 43 7.58 -15.35 -21.71
CA VAL A 43 6.14 -15.44 -21.93
C VAL A 43 5.51 -15.63 -20.55
N GLY A 44 4.45 -14.86 -20.25
CA GLY A 44 3.74 -14.93 -18.97
C GLY A 44 3.86 -13.67 -18.11
N THR A 45 3.90 -13.87 -16.79
CA THR A 45 3.84 -12.80 -15.78
C THR A 45 5.21 -12.47 -15.23
N PHE A 46 5.49 -11.19 -14.99
CA PHE A 46 6.57 -10.77 -14.10
C PHE A 46 6.13 -9.65 -13.14
N TYR A 47 6.99 -9.37 -12.17
CA TYR A 47 6.76 -8.35 -11.17
C TYR A 47 7.94 -7.39 -11.08
N CYS A 48 7.63 -6.08 -11.00
CA CYS A 48 8.58 -5.10 -10.52
C CYS A 48 8.35 -4.93 -9.01
N LEU A 49 9.35 -5.31 -8.22
CA LEU A 49 9.41 -5.22 -6.76
C LEU A 49 10.56 -4.30 -6.36
N ILE A 50 10.71 -3.95 -5.08
CA ILE A 50 11.94 -3.29 -4.62
C ILE A 50 13.13 -4.22 -4.85
N ASP A 51 14.19 -3.71 -5.48
CA ASP A 51 15.40 -4.46 -5.80
C ASP A 51 16.37 -4.46 -4.60
N PRO A 52 16.59 -5.60 -3.93
CA PRO A 52 17.49 -5.70 -2.78
C PRO A 52 18.98 -5.54 -3.12
N GLN A 53 19.36 -5.69 -4.39
CA GLN A 53 20.77 -5.54 -4.82
C GLN A 53 21.17 -4.06 -4.88
N TYR A 54 20.22 -3.17 -5.17
CA TYR A 54 20.46 -1.74 -5.36
C TYR A 54 19.90 -0.87 -4.22
N THR A 55 18.89 -1.37 -3.52
CA THR A 55 18.24 -0.64 -2.43
C THR A 55 18.82 -1.11 -1.10
N LYS A 56 19.36 -0.17 -0.31
CA LYS A 56 19.97 -0.50 1.00
C LYS A 56 18.91 -0.73 2.07
N SER A 57 19.25 -1.52 3.08
CA SER A 57 18.40 -1.77 4.26
C SER A 57 17.02 -2.35 3.92
N VAL A 58 16.98 -3.20 2.91
CA VAL A 58 15.77 -3.94 2.53
C VAL A 58 15.53 -5.07 3.52
N LEU A 59 14.30 -5.15 4.02
CA LEU A 59 13.80 -6.30 4.75
C LEU A 59 12.91 -7.13 3.81
N ILE A 60 12.70 -8.40 4.15
CA ILE A 60 11.85 -9.30 3.35
C ILE A 60 10.64 -9.69 4.18
N GLU A 61 9.45 -9.46 3.65
CA GLU A 61 8.18 -9.96 4.19
C GLU A 61 7.79 -11.25 3.45
N ASP A 62 7.80 -12.38 4.15
CA ASP A 62 7.61 -13.73 3.60
C ASP A 62 6.30 -14.41 4.05
N ARG A 63 5.64 -13.93 5.11
CA ARG A 63 4.53 -14.60 5.80
C ARG A 63 3.28 -14.86 4.96
N ALA A 64 3.10 -14.17 3.83
CA ALA A 64 1.90 -14.30 3.01
C ALA A 64 2.06 -15.23 1.79
N ASN A 65 3.28 -15.44 1.31
CA ASN A 65 3.53 -16.22 0.09
C ASN A 65 5.03 -16.51 -0.07
N GLU A 66 5.49 -17.69 0.36
CA GLU A 66 6.89 -18.11 0.21
C GLU A 66 7.38 -18.07 -1.25
N LYS A 67 6.47 -18.20 -2.23
CA LYS A 67 6.81 -18.17 -3.67
C LYS A 67 7.05 -16.76 -4.21
N LEU A 68 6.59 -15.72 -3.51
CA LEU A 68 6.79 -14.34 -3.93
C LEU A 68 6.97 -13.40 -2.72
N PRO A 69 8.12 -13.52 -2.03
CA PRO A 69 8.45 -12.62 -0.92
C PRO A 69 8.37 -11.16 -1.36
N LEU A 70 7.98 -10.29 -0.44
CA LEU A 70 7.86 -8.86 -0.69
C LEU A 70 9.04 -8.12 -0.04
N PRO A 71 9.98 -7.59 -0.84
CA PRO A 71 11.01 -6.71 -0.31
C PRO A 71 10.39 -5.38 0.12
N VAL A 72 10.74 -4.93 1.32
CA VAL A 72 10.22 -3.71 1.94
C VAL A 72 11.35 -2.81 2.41
N VAL A 73 11.11 -1.51 2.49
CA VAL A 73 12.07 -0.53 3.01
C VAL A 73 11.39 0.45 3.95
N ALA A 74 12.20 1.04 4.84
CA ALA A 74 11.72 2.05 5.76
C ALA A 74 11.22 3.31 5.02
N ILE A 75 10.10 3.84 5.50
CA ILE A 75 9.50 5.10 5.09
C ILE A 75 10.19 6.24 5.86
N HIS A 76 10.79 7.17 5.14
CA HIS A 76 11.34 8.41 5.69
C HIS A 76 10.25 9.48 5.80
N PRO A 77 10.26 10.33 6.85
CA PRO A 77 11.30 10.49 7.88
C PRO A 77 11.11 9.64 9.15
N PHE A 78 10.22 8.64 9.15
CA PHE A 78 9.82 7.87 10.34
C PHE A 78 10.88 6.86 10.82
N VAL A 79 12.17 7.10 10.58
CA VAL A 79 13.28 6.17 10.86
C VAL A 79 13.80 6.31 12.29
N VAL A 80 12.87 6.43 13.23
CA VAL A 80 13.05 6.25 14.68
C VAL A 80 12.00 5.27 15.20
N THR A 81 12.01 4.95 16.50
CA THR A 81 11.27 3.87 17.17
C THR A 81 9.83 3.71 16.64
N ASP A 82 9.43 2.46 16.36
CA ASP A 82 8.23 2.06 15.60
C ASP A 82 8.20 2.51 14.13
N SER A 83 9.34 2.30 13.45
CA SER A 83 9.50 2.62 12.03
C SER A 83 8.45 1.97 11.15
N PHE A 84 7.95 2.75 10.19
CA PHE A 84 7.05 2.26 9.14
C PHE A 84 7.84 1.79 7.93
N TYR A 85 7.34 0.74 7.29
CA TYR A 85 7.94 0.16 6.09
C TYR A 85 6.91 0.09 4.98
N PHE A 86 7.36 0.17 3.73
CA PHE A 86 6.52 -0.07 2.57
C PHE A 86 7.13 -1.10 1.64
N GLY A 87 6.26 -1.87 0.98
CA GLY A 87 6.59 -2.69 -0.16
C GLY A 87 5.66 -2.34 -1.33
N ILE A 88 6.17 -2.49 -2.55
CA ILE A 88 5.39 -2.29 -3.78
C ILE A 88 5.52 -3.49 -4.70
N ARG A 89 4.42 -3.84 -5.37
CA ARG A 89 4.34 -4.85 -6.42
C ARG A 89 3.61 -4.29 -7.62
N LEU A 90 4.32 -4.21 -8.74
CA LEU A 90 3.74 -3.94 -10.05
C LEU A 90 3.73 -5.25 -10.83
N ARG A 91 2.54 -5.77 -11.13
CA ARG A 91 2.37 -7.01 -11.91
C ARG A 91 2.18 -6.65 -13.38
N PHE A 92 2.97 -7.29 -14.23
CA PHE A 92 2.86 -7.17 -15.67
C PHE A 92 2.58 -8.54 -16.29
N ASP A 93 1.51 -8.63 -17.09
CA ASP A 93 1.15 -9.85 -17.82
C ASP A 93 1.45 -9.65 -19.31
N HIS A 94 2.03 -10.67 -19.94
CA HIS A 94 2.28 -10.70 -21.38
C HIS A 94 0.97 -10.61 -22.17
N VAL A 95 0.94 -9.77 -23.21
CA VAL A 95 -0.24 -9.62 -24.08
C VAL A 95 0.05 -10.17 -25.46
N TYR A 96 1.06 -9.63 -26.14
CA TYR A 96 1.51 -10.08 -27.46
C TYR A 96 2.96 -9.69 -27.67
N GLU A 97 3.67 -10.45 -28.50
CA GLU A 97 5.08 -10.20 -28.86
C GLU A 97 5.97 -9.91 -27.63
N SER A 98 6.54 -8.70 -27.54
CA SER A 98 7.35 -8.24 -26.40
C SER A 98 6.62 -7.26 -25.47
N THR A 99 5.31 -7.12 -25.63
CA THR A 99 4.44 -6.16 -24.92
C THR A 99 3.82 -6.80 -23.68
N PHE A 100 3.85 -6.05 -22.58
CA PHE A 100 3.32 -6.49 -21.30
C PHE A 100 2.44 -5.38 -20.74
N MET A 101 1.28 -5.76 -20.22
CA MET A 101 0.29 -4.87 -19.65
C MET A 101 0.43 -4.85 -18.14
N LEU A 102 0.35 -3.66 -17.53
CA LEU A 102 0.17 -3.54 -16.09
C LEU A 102 -1.21 -4.08 -15.71
N THR A 103 -1.25 -5.15 -14.93
CA THR A 103 -2.51 -5.78 -14.52
C THR A 103 -2.82 -5.59 -13.06
N SER A 104 -1.84 -5.34 -12.21
CA SER A 104 -2.08 -5.07 -10.80
C SER A 104 -0.98 -4.20 -10.20
N VAL A 105 -1.39 -3.33 -9.28
CA VAL A 105 -0.52 -2.51 -8.45
C VAL A 105 -0.92 -2.72 -7.00
N SER A 106 0.05 -3.05 -6.16
CA SER A 106 -0.18 -3.27 -4.74
C SER A 106 0.90 -2.60 -3.92
N VAL A 107 0.50 -1.76 -2.98
CA VAL A 107 1.39 -1.05 -2.05
C VAL A 107 1.00 -1.44 -0.64
N SER A 108 1.88 -2.13 0.06
CA SER A 108 1.64 -2.63 1.42
C SER A 108 2.45 -1.83 2.43
N LEU A 109 1.82 -1.49 3.55
CA LEU A 109 2.45 -0.75 4.65
C LEU A 109 2.53 -1.63 5.90
N PHE A 110 3.63 -1.51 6.61
CA PHE A 110 3.95 -2.31 7.79
C PHE A 110 4.52 -1.43 8.91
N THR A 111 4.42 -1.89 10.15
CA THR A 111 5.07 -1.25 11.32
C THR A 111 6.04 -2.21 12.01
N GLY A 112 7.09 -1.63 12.58
CA GLY A 112 8.03 -2.32 13.44
C GLY A 112 8.95 -3.28 12.69
N ASN A 113 9.98 -3.74 13.40
CA ASN A 113 10.99 -4.67 12.86
C ASN A 113 10.42 -6.06 12.51
N LYS A 114 9.29 -6.44 13.11
CA LYS A 114 8.53 -7.66 12.78
C LYS A 114 7.55 -7.46 11.61
N LEU A 115 7.61 -6.29 10.95
CA LEU A 115 6.81 -5.94 9.77
C LEU A 115 5.32 -6.20 9.96
N ALA A 116 4.71 -5.85 11.10
CA ALA A 116 3.29 -6.11 11.30
C ALA A 116 2.46 -5.39 10.22
N PRO A 117 1.62 -6.09 9.43
CA PRO A 117 0.91 -5.49 8.32
C PRO A 117 -0.16 -4.51 8.81
N ILE A 118 -0.22 -3.33 8.19
CA ILE A 118 -1.17 -2.27 8.53
C ILE A 118 -2.31 -2.29 7.51
N VAL A 119 -1.98 -1.92 6.28
CA VAL A 119 -2.92 -1.73 5.19
C VAL A 119 -2.23 -2.04 3.87
N ARG A 120 -3.02 -2.37 2.85
CA ARG A 120 -2.59 -2.49 1.47
C ARG A 120 -3.51 -1.70 0.55
N ALA A 121 -2.95 -0.75 -0.19
CA ALA A 121 -3.64 -0.10 -1.30
C ALA A 121 -3.47 -0.96 -2.55
N GLU A 122 -4.56 -1.21 -3.26
CA GLU A 122 -4.56 -2.11 -4.41
C GLU A 122 -5.37 -1.54 -5.57
N TRP A 123 -4.85 -1.81 -6.77
CA TRP A 123 -5.56 -1.67 -8.03
C TRP A 123 -5.34 -2.95 -8.84
N ASP A 124 -6.41 -3.52 -9.38
CA ASP A 124 -6.33 -4.72 -10.21
C ASP A 124 -7.21 -4.59 -11.46
N TYR A 125 -6.59 -4.56 -12.63
CA TYR A 125 -7.28 -4.54 -13.92
C TYR A 125 -8.15 -5.77 -14.14
N ARG A 126 -7.74 -6.93 -13.61
CA ARG A 126 -8.37 -8.23 -13.88
C ARG A 126 -9.75 -8.34 -13.24
N ASP A 127 -10.00 -7.50 -12.22
CA ASP A 127 -11.25 -7.40 -11.47
C ASP A 127 -12.24 -6.40 -12.08
N ILE A 128 -11.77 -5.55 -13.01
CA ILE A 128 -12.59 -4.50 -13.63
C ILE A 128 -13.67 -5.15 -14.49
N GLY A 129 -14.92 -4.71 -14.30
CA GLY A 129 -16.12 -5.28 -14.93
C GLY A 129 -16.57 -6.65 -14.39
N LYS A 130 -15.73 -7.36 -13.61
CA LYS A 130 -16.07 -8.67 -13.02
C LYS A 130 -16.48 -8.58 -11.56
N SER A 131 -15.87 -7.65 -10.83
CA SER A 131 -16.12 -7.39 -9.43
C SER A 131 -17.02 -6.18 -9.25
N ARG A 132 -17.81 -6.16 -8.17
CA ARG A 132 -18.56 -4.98 -7.72
C ARG A 132 -17.74 -4.07 -6.79
N HIS A 133 -16.47 -4.39 -6.56
CA HIS A 133 -15.59 -3.56 -5.75
C HIS A 133 -15.09 -2.35 -6.54
N ALA A 134 -15.02 -1.22 -5.85
CA ALA A 134 -14.37 -0.02 -6.39
C ALA A 134 -12.88 -0.28 -6.60
N GLN A 135 -12.29 0.39 -7.60
CA GLN A 135 -10.87 0.31 -7.92
C GLN A 135 -10.35 1.72 -8.18
N PRO A 136 -9.25 2.15 -7.54
CA PRO A 136 -8.45 1.44 -6.53
C PRO A 136 -9.18 1.31 -5.17
N HIS A 137 -8.72 0.40 -4.31
CA HIS A 137 -9.29 0.18 -2.98
C HIS A 137 -8.23 -0.17 -1.91
N TRP A 138 -8.68 -0.30 -0.67
CA TRP A 138 -7.84 -0.58 0.50
C TRP A 138 -8.20 -1.93 1.12
N HIS A 139 -7.19 -2.69 1.55
CA HIS A 139 -7.35 -3.81 2.46
C HIS A 139 -6.77 -3.45 3.82
N LEU A 140 -7.56 -3.59 4.89
CA LEU A 140 -7.08 -3.49 6.25
C LEU A 140 -6.54 -4.86 6.69
N LEU A 141 -5.24 -4.93 6.98
CA LEU A 141 -4.53 -6.21 7.22
C LEU A 141 -4.13 -6.41 8.68
N GLY A 142 -4.10 -5.34 9.47
CA GLY A 142 -3.73 -5.35 10.90
C GLY A 142 -4.79 -5.90 11.84
N LEU A 143 -5.75 -6.70 11.38
CA LEU A 143 -6.86 -7.16 12.22
C LEU A 143 -6.43 -8.14 13.35
N ALA A 144 -5.22 -8.69 13.29
CA ALA A 144 -4.65 -9.45 14.40
C ALA A 144 -4.40 -8.59 15.67
N LEU A 145 -4.42 -7.24 15.56
CA LEU A 145 -4.53 -6.35 16.73
C LEU A 145 -5.87 -6.52 17.47
N PHE A 146 -6.94 -6.92 16.78
CA PHE A 146 -8.25 -7.20 17.38
C PHE A 146 -8.39 -8.66 17.85
N ASP A 147 -7.53 -9.59 17.42
CA ASP A 147 -7.59 -10.98 17.86
C ASP A 147 -7.17 -11.15 19.34
N SER A 148 -6.51 -10.17 19.96
CA SER A 148 -6.33 -10.14 21.42
C SER A 148 -7.65 -9.99 22.21
N LEU A 149 -8.76 -9.66 21.53
CA LEU A 149 -10.12 -9.71 22.09
C LEU A 149 -10.82 -11.07 21.87
N ARG A 150 -10.20 -12.03 21.16
CA ARG A 150 -10.81 -13.35 20.94
C ARG A 150 -10.59 -14.34 22.06
N ASP A 151 -9.61 -14.10 22.94
CA ASP A 151 -9.44 -14.87 24.18
C ASP A 151 -10.57 -14.63 25.21
N SER A 152 -11.52 -13.73 24.94
CA SER A 152 -12.70 -13.49 25.81
C SER A 152 -14.05 -13.92 25.20
N PHE A 153 -14.04 -14.57 24.03
CA PHE A 153 -15.18 -15.31 23.50
C PHE A 153 -15.07 -16.81 23.74
N GLU A 154 -14.40 -17.24 24.81
CA GLU A 154 -14.64 -18.57 25.35
C GLU A 154 -16.14 -18.70 25.66
N THR A 155 -16.79 -19.55 24.89
CA THR A 155 -18.14 -20.07 25.10
C THR A 155 -18.13 -21.01 26.31
N GLY A 156 -17.68 -20.49 27.46
CA GLY A 156 -17.93 -21.07 28.77
C GLY A 156 -19.38 -20.80 29.13
N GLN A 157 -20.22 -21.82 28.95
CA GLN A 157 -21.57 -21.86 29.48
C GLN A 157 -21.55 -21.69 31.01
N THR A 158 -21.77 -20.48 31.49
CA THR A 158 -22.28 -20.25 32.85
C THR A 158 -23.20 -19.04 32.82
N GLY A 159 -24.51 -19.32 32.70
CA GLY A 159 -25.63 -18.72 33.45
C GLY A 159 -25.81 -17.22 33.71
N ASP A 160 -24.88 -16.33 33.37
CA ASP A 160 -24.99 -14.91 33.72
C ASP A 160 -25.38 -14.07 32.49
N ASN A 161 -26.66 -13.70 32.47
CA ASN A 161 -27.28 -12.74 31.54
C ASN A 161 -27.03 -11.27 31.95
N GLU A 162 -25.93 -10.99 32.66
CA GLU A 162 -25.53 -9.61 32.94
C GLU A 162 -24.89 -9.00 31.67
N PRO A 163 -25.28 -7.78 31.26
CA PRO A 163 -24.61 -7.10 30.16
C PRO A 163 -23.12 -6.95 30.51
N ARG A 164 -22.24 -7.66 29.78
CA ARG A 164 -20.80 -7.46 29.93
C ARG A 164 -20.48 -6.01 29.58
N ASP A 165 -19.87 -5.30 30.53
CA ASP A 165 -19.40 -3.94 30.31
C ASP A 165 -18.25 -3.95 29.29
N PHE A 166 -18.55 -3.51 28.06
CA PHE A 166 -17.59 -3.37 26.96
C PHE A 166 -16.41 -2.44 27.30
N ASN A 167 -16.51 -1.71 28.41
CA ASN A 167 -15.51 -0.76 28.88
C ASN A 167 -14.45 -1.38 29.80
N SER A 168 -14.64 -2.63 30.24
CA SER A 168 -13.79 -3.27 31.28
C SER A 168 -12.57 -4.02 30.74
N ALA A 169 -12.46 -4.21 29.43
CA ALA A 169 -11.24 -4.74 28.85
C ALA A 169 -10.14 -3.67 28.97
N GLN A 170 -9.19 -3.88 29.88
CA GLN A 170 -7.91 -3.16 29.89
C GLN A 170 -7.32 -3.27 28.48
N THR A 171 -7.54 -2.24 27.68
CA THR A 171 -6.99 -2.14 26.34
C THR A 171 -5.50 -2.02 26.52
N LEU A 172 -4.77 -3.10 26.20
CA LEU A 172 -3.34 -3.03 25.94
C LEU A 172 -3.08 -1.80 25.06
N PRO A 173 -1.95 -1.07 25.24
CA PRO A 173 -1.65 0.12 24.45
C PRO A 173 -1.82 -0.20 22.97
N ARG A 174 -2.94 0.24 22.40
CA ARG A 174 -3.26 -0.08 21.01
C ARG A 174 -2.25 0.69 20.19
N ALA A 175 -1.56 0.00 19.28
CA ALA A 175 -0.85 0.70 18.23
C ALA A 175 -1.89 1.62 17.57
N GLU A 176 -1.64 2.93 17.55
CA GLU A 176 -2.63 3.93 17.15
C GLU A 176 -2.96 3.92 15.64
N ILE A 177 -2.62 2.83 14.96
CA ILE A 177 -2.93 2.51 13.57
C ILE A 177 -4.44 2.60 13.30
N GLU A 178 -5.29 2.37 14.31
CA GLU A 178 -6.75 2.59 14.22
C GLU A 178 -7.15 4.04 13.88
N ARG A 179 -6.21 4.99 13.96
CA ARG A 179 -6.42 6.42 13.64
C ARG A 179 -6.11 6.78 12.19
N ILE A 180 -5.66 5.82 11.37
CA ILE A 180 -5.48 6.05 9.94
C ILE A 180 -6.86 6.28 9.32
N HIS A 181 -7.07 7.47 8.79
CA HIS A 181 -8.20 7.76 7.94
C HIS A 181 -7.88 7.29 6.54
N PHE A 182 -8.87 6.75 5.83
CA PHE A 182 -8.74 6.35 4.45
C PHE A 182 -9.54 7.29 3.57
N ALA A 183 -8.92 7.80 2.52
CA ALA A 183 -9.63 8.47 1.44
C ALA A 183 -10.51 7.45 0.73
N THR A 184 -11.77 7.37 1.14
CA THR A 184 -12.81 6.56 0.50
C THR A 184 -13.73 7.50 -0.28
N SER A 185 -13.71 7.41 -1.61
CA SER A 185 -14.65 8.16 -2.44
C SER A 185 -15.73 7.22 -2.93
N ALA A 186 -16.82 7.14 -2.17
CA ALA A 186 -18.07 6.58 -2.64
C ALA A 186 -19.09 7.72 -2.66
N ALA A 187 -19.39 8.26 -3.84
CA ALA A 187 -20.34 9.37 -4.00
C ALA A 187 -21.81 8.88 -3.96
N TRP A 188 -22.13 7.97 -3.06
CA TRP A 188 -23.46 7.36 -2.91
C TRP A 188 -24.54 8.38 -2.59
N GLN A 189 -24.20 9.41 -1.79
CA GLN A 189 -25.09 10.53 -1.50
C GLN A 189 -25.51 11.30 -2.76
N ALA A 190 -24.73 11.20 -3.83
CA ALA A 190 -25.00 11.78 -5.13
C ALA A 190 -25.52 10.75 -6.16
N GLY A 191 -25.92 9.55 -5.70
CA GLY A 191 -26.41 8.46 -6.56
C GLY A 191 -25.33 7.76 -7.38
N SER A 192 -24.05 7.95 -7.07
CA SER A 192 -22.97 7.26 -7.80
C SER A 192 -23.00 5.75 -7.53
N PRO A 193 -22.62 4.92 -8.50
CA PRO A 193 -22.57 3.48 -8.32
C PRO A 193 -21.52 3.10 -7.26
N THR A 194 -21.73 1.96 -6.59
CA THR A 194 -20.78 1.42 -5.60
C THR A 194 -19.47 0.93 -6.21
N ALA A 195 -19.50 0.54 -7.49
CA ALA A 195 -18.36 0.00 -8.20
C ALA A 195 -17.72 1.06 -9.11
N ILE A 196 -17.23 2.17 -8.54
CA ILE A 196 -16.45 3.13 -9.34
C ILE A 196 -15.10 2.46 -9.66
N GLN A 197 -14.84 2.22 -10.94
CA GLN A 197 -13.63 1.54 -11.42
C GLN A 197 -12.87 2.47 -12.37
N HIS A 198 -11.71 2.95 -11.92
CA HIS A 198 -10.84 3.81 -12.73
C HIS A 198 -9.70 3.00 -13.34
N LEU A 199 -9.61 3.01 -14.67
CA LEU A 199 -8.50 2.39 -15.40
C LEU A 199 -7.23 3.26 -15.32
N PHE A 200 -6.07 2.60 -15.21
CA PHE A 200 -4.79 3.21 -15.56
C PHE A 200 -4.46 2.89 -17.02
N LEU A 201 -4.80 3.81 -17.90
CA LEU A 201 -4.50 3.76 -19.34
C LEU A 201 -3.27 4.58 -19.71
N LYS A 202 -2.95 5.58 -18.89
CA LYS A 202 -1.81 6.47 -19.08
C LYS A 202 -0.89 6.44 -17.88
N LYS A 203 0.40 6.65 -18.14
CA LYS A 203 1.46 6.71 -17.13
C LYS A 203 1.11 7.69 -16.01
N GLU A 204 0.61 8.86 -16.36
CA GLU A 204 0.31 9.95 -15.42
C GLU A 204 -0.75 9.52 -14.39
N GLN A 205 -1.69 8.64 -14.76
CA GLN A 205 -2.72 8.18 -13.84
C GLN A 205 -2.13 7.31 -12.73
N LEU A 206 -1.24 6.37 -13.07
CA LEU A 206 -0.53 5.57 -12.07
C LEU A 206 0.36 6.44 -11.19
N ILE A 207 1.10 7.38 -11.79
CA ILE A 207 2.02 8.27 -11.08
C ILE A 207 1.26 9.19 -10.12
N ASN A 208 0.13 9.75 -10.55
CA ASN A 208 -0.71 10.59 -9.70
C ASN A 208 -1.34 9.77 -8.56
N TRP A 209 -1.81 8.56 -8.85
CA TRP A 209 -2.35 7.67 -7.82
C TRP A 209 -1.29 7.28 -6.79
N LEU A 210 -0.11 6.84 -7.24
CA LEU A 210 0.99 6.45 -6.35
C LEU A 210 1.52 7.63 -5.53
N GLY A 211 1.63 8.82 -6.15
CA GLY A 211 2.04 10.05 -5.47
C GLY A 211 1.05 10.49 -4.41
N GLY A 212 -0.24 10.57 -4.77
CA GLY A 212 -1.30 10.92 -3.83
C GLY A 212 -1.43 9.91 -2.68
N LEU A 213 -1.32 8.62 -2.98
CA LEU A 213 -1.24 7.55 -1.98
C LEU A 213 -0.08 7.79 -1.00
N ALA A 214 1.13 8.04 -1.55
CA ALA A 214 2.32 8.20 -0.73
C ALA A 214 2.28 9.45 0.15
N GLU A 215 1.80 10.56 -0.39
CA GLU A 215 1.62 11.80 0.34
C GLU A 215 0.58 11.66 1.44
N TYR A 216 -0.62 11.19 1.11
CA TYR A 216 -1.72 11.02 2.07
C TYR A 216 -1.31 10.10 3.22
N MET A 217 -0.69 8.96 2.93
CA MET A 217 -0.25 8.04 3.97
C MET A 217 0.90 8.61 4.81
N SER A 218 1.76 9.48 4.26
CA SER A 218 2.77 10.16 5.08
C SER A 218 2.12 11.06 6.14
N GLU A 219 1.03 11.75 5.79
CA GLU A 219 0.26 12.55 6.76
C GLU A 219 -0.40 11.66 7.82
N GLN A 220 -1.07 10.59 7.39
CA GLN A 220 -1.74 9.67 8.32
C GLN A 220 -0.73 9.02 9.28
N LEU A 221 0.42 8.56 8.77
CA LEU A 221 1.47 7.98 9.60
C LEU A 221 2.12 9.01 10.55
N THR A 222 2.18 10.28 10.16
CA THR A 222 2.63 11.37 11.06
C THR A 222 1.68 11.55 12.24
N VAL A 223 0.37 11.49 12.00
CA VAL A 223 -0.62 11.53 13.08
C VAL A 223 -0.46 10.36 14.04
N VAL A 224 -0.26 9.15 13.50
CA VAL A 224 -0.02 7.93 14.29
C VAL A 224 1.26 8.06 15.13
N ALA A 225 2.37 8.51 14.51
CA ALA A 225 3.64 8.67 15.20
C ALA A 225 3.56 9.71 16.33
N SER A 226 3.08 10.93 16.03
CA SER A 226 3.07 12.05 16.98
C SER A 226 2.26 11.80 18.25
N LYS A 227 1.23 10.95 18.18
CA LYS A 227 0.34 10.68 19.30
C LYS A 227 0.70 9.40 20.08
N SER A 228 1.57 8.55 19.54
CA SER A 228 2.13 7.38 20.23
C SER A 228 3.24 7.72 21.25
N ALA A 229 3.39 8.99 21.64
CA ALA A 229 4.56 9.52 22.38
C ALA A 229 5.91 9.34 21.64
N VAL A 230 5.86 9.17 20.32
CA VAL A 230 7.01 9.00 19.42
C VAL A 230 7.19 10.28 18.61
N LEU A 231 8.22 11.08 18.95
CA LEU A 231 8.48 12.33 18.24
C LEU A 231 9.28 12.08 16.95
N PRO A 232 8.86 12.66 15.79
CA PRO A 232 9.68 12.63 14.59
C PRO A 232 10.99 13.40 14.82
N ALA A 233 12.11 12.82 14.43
CA ALA A 233 13.45 13.34 14.72
C ALA A 233 13.74 14.73 14.13
N ASN A 234 12.91 15.23 13.20
CA ASN A 234 12.87 16.61 12.73
C ASN A 234 11.52 16.84 12.03
N ALA A 235 10.57 17.51 12.71
CA ALA A 235 9.34 17.97 12.06
C ALA A 235 9.71 19.06 11.04
N SER A 236 9.89 18.66 9.78
CA SER A 236 9.93 19.62 8.68
C SER A 236 8.52 20.22 8.51
N PRO A 237 8.42 21.49 8.10
CA PRO A 237 7.12 22.15 7.90
C PRO A 237 6.27 21.39 6.86
N PRO A 238 4.94 21.54 6.91
CA PRO A 238 4.01 20.87 6.00
C PRO A 238 4.50 21.01 4.55
N VAL A 239 4.70 19.87 3.90
CA VAL A 239 5.04 19.80 2.49
C VAL A 239 3.86 20.40 1.73
N LYS A 240 4.14 21.38 0.85
CA LYS A 240 3.13 22.03 0.01
C LYS A 240 2.30 20.98 -0.72
N ASP A 241 0.99 21.22 -0.76
CA ASP A 241 -0.04 20.40 -1.42
C ASP A 241 0.45 19.76 -2.73
N PHE A 242 0.16 18.46 -2.90
CA PHE A 242 0.31 17.74 -4.16
C PHE A 242 -0.24 18.57 -5.33
N GLN A 243 0.64 18.93 -6.26
CA GLN A 243 0.23 19.41 -7.57
C GLN A 243 0.27 18.20 -8.51
N PRO A 244 -0.87 17.71 -9.02
CA PRO A 244 -0.89 16.61 -9.99
C PRO A 244 -0.01 16.96 -11.20
N GLY A 245 0.72 15.96 -11.72
CA GLY A 245 1.51 16.14 -12.94
C GLY A 245 0.58 16.53 -14.10
N ARG A 246 0.88 17.66 -14.74
CA ARG A 246 0.24 18.08 -16.00
C ARG A 246 0.74 17.25 -17.16
#